data_AF-A0A3D4RTW2-F1
#
_entry.id   AF-A0A3D4RTW2-F1
#
_cell.length_a   1.000
_cell.length_b   1.000
_cell.length_c   1.000
_cell.angle_alpha   90.00
_cell.angle_beta   90.00
_cell.angle_gamma   90.00
#
_symmetry.space_group_name_H-M   'P 1'
#
loop_
_entity.id
_entity.type
_entity.pdbx_description
1 polymer ?
#
loop_
_entity_poly.entity_id
_entity_poly.type
_entity_poly.pdbx_seq_one_letter_code
_entity_poly.pdbx_strand_id
1 'polypeptide(L)'
;MSHRYCGRDFHADDIALIRRLIAEDPARTRAERSRLTCRALHWHKPDGGLKDMSARVAMLRMHNDGLITLPPPRCKRPDPTLSISALS
;
A
#
# COMPACT_ATOMS: atom_id res chain seq x y z
N MET A 1 -20.46 4.77 -5.05
CA MET A 1 -20.09 3.45 -4.48
C MET A 1 -18.86 3.64 -3.60
N SER A 2 -18.82 3.01 -2.44
CA SER A 2 -17.69 3.03 -1.51
C SER A 2 -17.13 1.63 -1.33
N HIS A 3 -15.82 1.52 -1.10
CA HIS A 3 -15.12 0.27 -0.83
C HIS A 3 -14.51 0.30 0.57
N ARG A 4 -14.65 -0.77 1.35
CA ARG A 4 -14.16 -0.84 2.73
C ARG A 4 -12.84 -1.61 2.79
N TYR A 5 -11.78 -0.95 3.23
CA TYR A 5 -10.47 -1.58 3.46
C TYR A 5 -9.88 -1.17 4.81
N CYS A 6 -9.33 -2.14 5.54
CA CYS A 6 -8.66 -1.91 6.84
C CYS A 6 -9.48 -1.05 7.82
N GLY A 7 -10.81 -1.18 7.80
CA GLY A 7 -11.72 -0.43 8.67
C GLY A 7 -11.96 1.02 8.25
N ARG A 8 -11.61 1.43 7.02
CA ARG A 8 -11.90 2.74 6.43
C ARG A 8 -12.68 2.59 5.13
N ASP A 9 -13.63 3.49 4.89
CA ASP A 9 -14.34 3.61 3.61
C ASP A 9 -13.55 4.47 2.64
N PHE A 10 -13.51 4.02 1.39
CA PHE A 10 -12.87 4.71 0.27
C PHE A 10 -13.94 5.00 -0.77
N HIS A 11 -14.12 6.28 -1.06
CA HIS A 11 -14.97 6.74 -2.15
C HIS A 11 -14.20 6.78 -3.46
N ALA A 12 -14.93 7.00 -4.55
CA ALA A 12 -14.34 7.13 -5.88
C ALA A 12 -13.23 8.20 -5.92
N ASP A 13 -13.41 9.31 -5.19
CA ASP A 13 -12.42 10.39 -5.12
C ASP A 13 -11.14 9.96 -4.38
N ASP A 14 -11.26 9.18 -3.30
CA ASP A 14 -10.10 8.64 -2.59
C ASP A 14 -9.30 7.70 -3.49
N ILE A 15 -10.00 6.83 -4.24
CA ILE A 15 -9.37 5.89 -5.18
C ILE A 15 -8.72 6.67 -6.33
N ALA A 16 -9.39 7.69 -6.87
CA ALA A 16 -8.84 8.54 -7.91
C ALA A 16 -7.57 9.29 -7.43
N LEU A 17 -7.57 9.78 -6.19
CA LEU A 17 -6.40 10.40 -5.57
C LEU A 17 -5.24 9.40 -5.44
N ILE A 18 -5.49 8.18 -4.96
CA ILE A 18 -4.48 7.12 -4.87
C ILE A 18 -3.89 6.82 -6.25
N ARG A 19 -4.73 6.74 -7.30
CA ARG A 19 -4.26 6.51 -8.69
C ARG A 19 -3.35 7.63 -9.16
N ARG A 20 -3.68 8.89 -8.88
CA ARG A 20 -2.83 10.05 -9.21
C ARG A 20 -1.48 9.98 -8.50
N LEU A 21 -1.48 9.75 -7.18
CA LEU A 21 -0.25 9.59 -6.38
C LEU A 21 0.65 8.46 -6.88
N ILE A 22 0.05 7.39 -7.43
CA ILE A 22 0.80 6.29 -8.03
C ILE A 22 1.42 6.70 -9.36
N ALA A 23 0.65 7.40 -10.20
CA ALA A 23 1.04 7.82 -11.54
C ALA A 23 2.11 8.94 -11.54
N GLU A 24 2.09 9.83 -10.55
CA GLU A 24 3.07 10.92 -10.41
C GLU A 24 4.52 10.46 -10.39
N ASP A 25 4.78 9.33 -9.74
CA ASP A 25 6.13 8.79 -9.65
C ASP A 25 6.07 7.26 -9.50
N PRO A 26 6.25 6.52 -10.60
CA PRO A 26 6.28 5.05 -10.60
C PRO A 26 7.56 4.46 -9.97
N ALA A 27 8.61 5.26 -9.69
CA ALA A 27 9.84 4.80 -9.06
C ALA A 27 9.75 4.71 -7.52
N ARG A 28 8.79 5.44 -6.90
CA ARG A 28 8.54 5.38 -5.45
C ARG A 28 8.35 3.95 -4.95
N THR A 29 9.01 3.65 -3.84
CA THR A 29 8.86 2.38 -3.15
C THR A 29 7.43 2.22 -2.62
N ARG A 30 7.02 0.98 -2.35
CA ARG A 30 5.71 0.70 -1.74
C ARG A 30 5.55 1.40 -0.38
N ALA A 31 6.63 1.53 0.39
CA ALA A 31 6.61 2.21 1.69
C ALA A 31 6.34 3.72 1.54
N GLU A 32 7.03 4.38 0.61
CA GLU A 32 6.83 5.81 0.33
C GLU A 32 5.41 6.09 -0.17
N ARG A 33 4.89 5.27 -1.10
CA ARG A 33 3.49 5.38 -1.55
C ARG A 33 2.51 5.25 -0.40
N SER A 34 2.73 4.29 0.50
CA SER A 34 1.84 4.10 1.66
C SER A 34 1.85 5.31 2.57
N ARG A 35 3.02 5.91 2.82
CA ARG A 35 3.14 7.15 3.62
C ARG A 35 2.49 8.35 2.93
N LEU A 36 2.65 8.50 1.61
CA LEU A 36 2.01 9.56 0.82
C LEU A 36 0.49 9.42 0.85
N THR A 37 -0.03 8.21 0.60
CA THR A 37 -1.46 7.92 0.70
C THR A 37 -2.00 8.23 2.11
N CYS A 38 -1.27 7.86 3.17
CA CYS A 38 -1.67 8.22 4.53
C CYS A 38 -1.75 9.74 4.72
N ARG A 39 -0.77 10.52 4.25
CA ARG A 39 -0.80 11.98 4.37
C ARG A 39 -1.94 12.59 3.56
N ALA A 40 -2.11 12.17 2.32
CA ALA A 40 -3.10 12.71 1.40
C ALA A 40 -4.54 12.43 1.85
N LEU A 41 -4.78 11.29 2.50
CA LEU A 41 -6.10 10.90 3.03
C LEU A 41 -6.29 11.25 4.52
N HIS A 42 -5.34 11.96 5.12
CA HIS A 42 -5.30 12.22 6.56
C HIS A 42 -5.51 10.94 7.39
N TRP A 43 -4.89 9.84 6.95
CA TRP A 43 -5.04 8.54 7.58
C TRP A 43 -3.99 8.31 8.67
N HIS A 44 -4.34 8.81 9.85
CA HIS A 44 -3.50 8.77 11.04
C HIS A 44 -4.02 7.78 12.09
N LYS A 45 -3.13 7.40 12.99
CA LYS A 45 -3.42 6.75 14.26
C LYS A 45 -3.90 7.80 15.28
N PRO A 46 -4.52 7.38 16.39
CA PRO A 46 -4.89 8.30 17.47
C PRO A 46 -3.70 9.06 18.06
N ASP A 47 -2.49 8.47 17.99
CA ASP A 47 -1.23 9.07 18.41
C ASP A 47 -0.62 10.06 17.38
N GLY A 48 -1.29 10.31 16.25
CA GLY A 48 -0.81 11.18 15.17
C GLY A 48 0.13 10.50 14.16
N GLY A 49 0.60 9.28 14.45
CA GLY A 49 1.43 8.50 13.53
C GLY A 49 0.69 8.09 12.26
N LEU A 50 1.41 7.90 11.15
CA LEU A 50 0.79 7.41 9.90
C LEU A 50 0.33 5.96 10.06
N LYS A 51 -0.83 5.62 9.50
CA LYS A 51 -1.29 4.22 9.35
C LYS A 51 -0.67 3.55 8.12
N ASP A 52 0.65 3.68 7.96
CA ASP A 52 1.37 3.23 6.76
C ASP A 52 1.18 1.75 6.44
N MET A 53 1.19 0.87 7.44
CA MET A 53 0.92 -0.56 7.25
C MET A 53 -0.51 -0.84 6.79
N SER A 54 -1.52 -0.16 7.36
CA SER A 54 -2.91 -0.31 6.94
C SER A 54 -3.12 0.24 5.53
N ALA A 55 -2.54 1.40 5.20
CA ALA A 55 -2.59 1.95 3.85
C ALA A 55 -1.93 1.03 2.82
N ARG A 56 -0.80 0.43 3.18
CA ARG A 56 -0.13 -0.56 2.32
C ARG A 56 -1.04 -1.74 2.02
N VAL A 57 -1.68 -2.31 3.05
CA VAL A 57 -2.59 -3.46 2.89
C VAL A 57 -3.83 -3.06 2.08
N ALA A 58 -4.42 -1.90 2.34
CA ALA A 58 -5.57 -1.39 1.60
C ALA A 58 -5.23 -1.23 0.10
N MET A 59 -4.11 -0.58 -0.22
CA MET A 59 -3.64 -0.44 -1.60
C MET A 59 -3.43 -1.80 -2.27
N LEU A 60 -2.82 -2.78 -1.59
CA LEU A 60 -2.66 -4.13 -2.15
C LEU A 60 -4.00 -4.80 -2.45
N ARG A 61 -4.99 -4.68 -1.56
CA ARG A 61 -6.34 -5.21 -1.78
C ARG A 61 -7.04 -4.51 -2.93
N MET A 62 -7.01 -3.18 -2.98
CA MET A 62 -7.54 -2.40 -4.11
C MET A 62 -6.92 -2.80 -5.46
N HIS A 63 -5.65 -3.18 -5.46
CA HIS A 63 -4.99 -3.67 -6.66
C HIS A 63 -5.48 -5.05 -7.08
N ASN A 64 -5.65 -5.96 -6.13
CA ASN A 64 -6.23 -7.27 -6.39
C ASN A 64 -7.69 -7.16 -6.86
N ASP A 65 -8.43 -6.17 -6.35
CA ASP A 65 -9.81 -5.88 -6.75
C ASP A 65 -9.90 -5.08 -8.06
N GLY A 66 -8.77 -4.76 -8.69
CA GLY A 66 -8.72 -4.06 -9.98
C GLY A 66 -9.03 -2.56 -9.93
N LEU A 67 -9.16 -1.97 -8.73
CA LEU A 67 -9.48 -0.54 -8.55
C LEU A 67 -8.27 0.36 -8.83
N ILE A 68 -7.06 -0.13 -8.54
CA ILE A 68 -5.80 0.58 -8.79
C ILE A 68 -4.75 -0.36 -9.39
N THR A 69 -3.78 0.19 -10.13
CA THR A 69 -2.63 -0.57 -10.62
C THR A 69 -1.39 -0.15 -9.88
N LEU A 70 -0.72 -1.09 -9.22
CA LEU A 70 0.51 -0.80 -8.50
C LEU A 70 1.71 -1.35 -9.28
N PRO A 71 2.84 -0.62 -9.30
CA PRO A 71 4.04 -1.12 -9.97
C PRO A 71 4.55 -2.40 -9.32
N PRO A 72 5.24 -3.25 -10.10
CA PRO A 72 5.78 -4.51 -9.62
C PRO A 72 6.74 -4.28 -8.44
N PRO A 73 6.80 -5.21 -7.48
CA PRO A 73 7.72 -5.11 -6.36
C PRO A 73 9.18 -5.11 -6.86
N ARG A 74 9.99 -4.19 -6.31
CA ARG A 74 11.41 -4.03 -6.69
C ARG A 74 12.31 -5.18 -6.21
N CYS A 75 11.92 -5.88 -5.14
CA CYS A 75 12.61 -7.10 -4.70
C CYS A 75 11.74 -8.31 -5.02
N LYS A 76 12.33 -9.33 -5.64
CA LYS A 76 11.75 -10.68 -5.64
C LYS A 76 11.60 -11.10 -4.17
N ARG A 77 10.48 -11.74 -3.82
CA ARG A 77 10.37 -12.37 -2.49
C ARG A 77 11.56 -13.32 -2.36
N PRO A 78 12.32 -13.29 -1.26
CA PRO A 78 13.33 -14.31 -1.03
C PRO A 78 12.64 -15.67 -1.11
N ASP A 79 13.30 -16.60 -1.78
CA ASP A 79 12.79 -17.95 -1.95
C ASP A 79 12.58 -18.57 -0.55
N PRO A 80 11.36 -19.05 -0.22
CA PRO A 80 11.08 -19.61 1.10
C PRO A 80 11.83 -20.92 1.38
N THR A 81 12.53 -21.47 0.39
CA THR A 81 13.21 -22.78 0.47
C THR A 81 14.68 -22.69 0.90
N LEU A 82 15.19 -21.51 1.28
CA LEU A 82 16.51 -21.39 1.91
C LEU A 82 16.46 -21.91 3.35
N SER A 83 16.51 -23.24 3.49
CA SER A 83 16.80 -23.93 4.74
C SER A 83 18.15 -23.44 5.25
N ILE A 84 18.13 -22.79 6.43
CA ILE A 84 19.34 -22.50 7.19
C ILE A 84 19.82 -23.83 7.75
N SER A 85 20.51 -24.61 6.93
CA SER A 85 21.25 -25.78 7.41
C SER A 85 22.45 -25.24 8.19
N ALA A 86 22.30 -25.17 9.51
CA ALA A 86 23.37 -24.87 10.43
C ALA A 86 24.48 -25.92 10.28
N LEU A 87 25.66 -25.47 9.87
CA LEU A 87 26.90 -26.22 10.04
C LEU A 87 27.33 -26.07 11.51
N SER A 88 27.29 -27.16 12.26
CA SER A 88 28.06 -27.37 13.50
C SER A 88 28.32 -28.85 13.66
#